data_AF-A0A1Q8BPB6-F1
#
_entry.id   AF-A0A1Q8BPB6-F1
#
_cell.length_a   1.000
_cell.length_b   1.000
_cell.length_c   1.000
_cell.angle_alpha   90.00
_cell.angle_beta   90.00
_cell.angle_gamma   90.00
#
_symmetry.space_group_name_H-M   'P 1'
#
loop_
_entity.id
_entity.type
_entity.pdbx_description
1 polymer ?
#
loop_
_entity_poly.entity_id
_entity_poly.type
_entity_poly.pdbx_seq_one_letter_code
_entity_poly.pdbx_strand_id
1 'polypeptide(L)'
;MTRPTRVRLEEILGKRGVAPDGTTVGRLEEVRARRHGDDHEVTEYLIGTGALLERLSIVRRLLRREVHMVVARWDQLDITGHKRLHLLCSAGDLKIERPRQR
;
A
#
# COMPACT_ATOMS: atom_id res chain seq x y z
N MET A 1 20.28 -8.32 20.74
CA MET A 1 19.01 -7.56 20.78
C MET A 1 18.93 -6.73 19.52
N THR A 2 18.07 -7.10 18.56
CA THR A 2 17.91 -6.35 17.31
C THR A 2 17.20 -5.04 17.61
N ARG A 3 17.77 -3.92 17.17
CA ARG A 3 17.17 -2.59 17.36
C ARG A 3 15.88 -2.53 16.55
N PRO A 4 14.76 -2.04 17.11
CA PRO A 4 13.51 -1.95 16.36
C PRO A 4 13.70 -0.99 15.17
N THR A 5 13.36 -1.46 13.97
CA THR A 5 13.38 -0.64 12.76
C THR A 5 12.24 0.36 12.83
N ARG A 6 12.56 1.64 12.67
CA ARG A 6 11.55 2.71 12.56
C ARG A 6 11.50 3.17 11.12
N VAL A 7 10.29 3.24 10.58
CA VAL A 7 10.01 3.70 9.23
C VAL A 7 8.98 4.83 9.34
N ARG A 8 9.27 5.98 8.72
CA ARG A 8 8.30 7.09 8.71
C ARG A 8 7.31 6.86 7.58
N LEU A 9 6.03 7.13 7.82
CA LEU A 9 4.96 6.83 6.86
C LEU A 9 5.19 7.55 5.52
N GLU A 10 5.65 8.80 5.55
CA GLU A 10 5.98 9.57 4.35
C GLU A 10 7.14 8.98 3.53
N GLU A 11 7.99 8.14 4.14
CA GLU A 11 9.08 7.49 3.41
C GLU A 11 8.61 6.28 2.61
N ILE A 12 7.42 5.73 2.91
CA ILE A 12 6.89 4.54 2.24
C ILE A 12 5.71 4.83 1.33
N LEU A 13 4.94 5.88 1.60
CA LEU A 13 3.86 6.31 0.72
C LEU A 13 4.41 6.63 -0.68
N GLY A 14 3.72 6.15 -1.71
CA GLY A 14 4.09 6.29 -3.12
C GLY A 14 5.21 5.36 -3.61
N LYS A 15 5.88 4.60 -2.72
CA LYS A 15 6.91 3.63 -3.13
C LYS A 15 6.30 2.46 -3.89
N ARG A 16 7.05 1.93 -4.85
CA ARG A 16 6.64 0.76 -5.64
C ARG A 16 6.68 -0.52 -4.81
N GLY A 17 5.58 -1.27 -4.83
CA GLY A 17 5.50 -2.65 -4.35
C GLY A 17 5.92 -3.62 -5.43
N VAL A 18 6.87 -4.49 -5.14
CA VAL A 18 7.41 -5.49 -6.06
C VAL A 18 7.26 -6.88 -5.46
N ALA A 19 6.67 -7.79 -6.22
CA ALA A 19 6.51 -9.19 -5.86
C ALA A 19 7.83 -9.97 -5.99
N PRO A 20 7.95 -11.17 -5.38
CA PRO A 20 9.17 -11.98 -5.45
C PRO A 20 9.61 -12.34 -6.87
N ASP A 21 8.66 -12.42 -7.81
CA ASP A 21 8.90 -12.64 -9.24
C ASP A 21 9.39 -11.38 -10.00
N GLY A 22 9.53 -10.25 -9.30
CA GLY A 22 9.91 -8.97 -9.88
C GLY A 22 8.74 -8.15 -10.44
N THR A 23 7.51 -8.67 -10.42
CA THR A 23 6.33 -7.98 -10.90
C THR A 23 6.06 -6.73 -10.06
N THR A 24 5.91 -5.57 -10.71
CA THR A 24 5.48 -4.35 -10.02
C THR A 24 3.96 -4.37 -9.88
N VAL A 25 3.49 -4.43 -8.63
CA VAL A 25 2.06 -4.50 -8.30
C VAL A 25 1.41 -3.12 -8.31
N GLY A 26 2.15 -2.08 -7.92
CA GLY A 26 1.66 -0.71 -7.85
C GLY A 26 2.50 0.12 -6.89
N ARG A 27 1.90 1.17 -6.32
CA ARG A 27 2.49 2.04 -5.31
C ARG A 27 1.71 1.94 -4.01
N LEU A 28 2.37 2.00 -2.86
CA LEU A 28 1.68 2.08 -1.57
C LEU A 28 0.94 3.41 -1.46
N GLU A 29 -0.37 3.36 -1.29
CA GLU A 29 -1.20 4.57 -1.28
C GLU A 29 -1.92 4.81 0.04
N GLU A 30 -2.22 3.75 0.78
CA GLU A 30 -2.91 3.85 2.06
C GLU A 30 -2.40 2.78 3.02
N VAL A 31 -2.32 3.15 4.30
CA VAL A 31 -2.03 2.24 5.41
C VAL A 31 -3.26 2.26 6.31
N ARG A 32 -3.87 1.09 6.51
CA ARG A 32 -4.97 0.93 7.46
C ARG A 32 -4.42 0.42 8.76
N ALA A 33 -4.85 1.06 9.84
CA ALA A 33 -4.49 0.65 11.18
C ALA A 33 -5.76 0.54 12.03
N ARG A 34 -5.71 -0.38 12.98
CA ARG A 34 -6.70 -0.50 14.05
C ARG A 34 -6.11 0.11 15.32
N ARG A 35 -6.89 0.97 15.96
CA ARG A 35 -6.51 1.53 17.26
C ARG A 35 -6.54 0.43 18.33
N HIS A 36 -5.46 0.35 19.11
CA HIS A 36 -5.30 -0.53 20.25
C HIS A 36 -4.80 0.29 21.44
N GLY A 37 -5.72 0.72 22.31
CA GLY A 37 -5.41 1.68 23.37
C GLY A 37 -5.01 3.04 22.79
N ASP A 38 -3.77 3.46 23.11
CA ASP A 38 -3.15 4.69 22.61
C ASP A 38 -2.34 4.47 21.32
N ASP A 39 -2.08 3.21 20.97
CA ASP A 39 -1.33 2.84 19.78
C ASP A 39 -2.24 2.50 18.59
N HIS A 40 -1.65 2.48 17.40
CA HIS A 40 -2.30 2.07 16.16
C HIS A 40 -1.52 0.91 15.54
N GLU A 41 -2.15 -0.25 15.42
CA GLU A 41 -1.56 -1.44 14.81
C GLU A 41 -1.93 -1.48 13.33
N VAL A 42 -0.92 -1.52 12.46
CA VAL A 42 -1.13 -1.61 11.02
C VAL A 42 -1.70 -2.99 10.68
N THR A 43 -2.83 -3.02 9.99
CA THR A 43 -3.49 -4.27 9.59
C THR A 43 -3.33 -4.55 8.10
N GLU A 44 -3.39 -3.50 7.27
CA GLU A 44 -3.43 -3.63 5.82
C GLU A 44 -2.66 -2.49 5.12
N TYR A 45 -2.08 -2.82 3.98
CA TYR A 45 -1.44 -1.91 3.05
C TYR A 45 -2.18 -1.95 1.72
N LEU A 46 -2.59 -0.78 1.23
CA LEU A 46 -3.29 -0.63 -0.03
C LEU A 46 -2.31 -0.16 -1.10
N ILE A 47 -2.16 -0.98 -2.13
CA ILE A 47 -1.21 -0.77 -3.22
C ILE A 47 -2.00 -0.59 -4.52
N GLY A 48 -1.72 0.46 -5.28
CA GLY A 48 -2.42 0.71 -6.54
C GLY A 48 -1.72 1.67 -7.48
N THR A 49 -2.44 2.05 -8.53
CA THR A 49 -1.88 2.79 -9.67
C THR A 49 -2.30 4.27 -9.73
N GLY A 50 -2.88 4.85 -8.66
CA GLY A 50 -3.18 6.29 -8.64
C GLY A 50 -4.27 6.78 -7.68
N ALA A 51 -4.75 6.04 -6.67
CA ALA A 51 -5.85 6.50 -5.80
C ALA A 51 -5.48 7.71 -4.92
N LEU A 52 -4.19 7.94 -4.64
CA LEU A 52 -3.73 9.15 -3.94
C LEU A 52 -3.98 10.42 -4.75
N LEU A 53 -3.91 10.33 -6.09
CA LEU A 53 -4.24 11.44 -7.00
C LEU A 53 -5.77 11.62 -7.13
N GLU A 54 -6.54 10.54 -7.06
CA GLU A 54 -7.99 10.57 -7.15
C GLU A 54 -8.69 11.21 -5.94
N ARG A 55 -8.03 11.23 -4.77
CA ARG A 55 -8.50 11.98 -3.59
C ARG A 55 -8.50 13.49 -3.82
N LEU A 56 -7.72 13.98 -4.79
CA LEU A 56 -7.85 15.35 -5.30
C LEU A 56 -8.95 15.33 -6.36
N SER A 57 -10.14 15.83 -6.01
CA SER A 57 -11.37 15.83 -6.83
C SER A 57 -11.20 16.33 -8.28
N ILE A 58 -10.10 17.03 -8.55
CA ILE A 58 -9.71 17.60 -9.84
C ILE A 58 -9.26 16.50 -10.82
N VAL A 59 -8.58 15.44 -10.35
CA VAL A 59 -7.97 14.41 -11.22
C VAL A 59 -9.01 13.39 -11.72
N ARG A 60 -9.98 13.03 -10.87
CA ARG A 60 -11.12 12.14 -11.20
C ARG A 60 -11.89 12.57 -12.44
N ARG A 61 -12.01 13.89 -12.68
CA ARG A 61 -12.72 14.43 -13.85
C ARG A 61 -11.90 14.31 -15.14
N LEU A 62 -10.57 14.31 -15.05
CA LEU A 62 -9.68 14.22 -16.22
C LEU A 62 -9.33 12.78 -16.58
N LEU A 63 -9.21 11.89 -15.58
CA LEU A 63 -8.83 10.50 -15.80
C LEU A 63 -10.06 9.59 -15.64
N ARG A 64 -10.68 9.19 -16.75
CA ARG A 64 -11.65 8.07 -16.79
C ARG A 64 -10.95 6.70 -16.61
N ARG A 65 -9.94 6.62 -15.74
CA ARG A 65 -9.09 5.45 -15.60
C ARG A 65 -9.63 4.58 -14.47
N GLU A 66 -9.88 3.31 -14.78
CA GLU A 66 -10.24 2.32 -13.77
C GLU A 66 -9.05 2.17 -12.80
N VAL A 67 -9.29 2.52 -11.53
CA VAL A 67 -8.28 2.47 -10.48
C VAL A 67 -8.26 1.05 -9.94
N HIS A 68 -7.15 0.34 -10.16
CA HIS A 68 -6.94 -0.98 -9.59
C HIS A 68 -6.19 -0.84 -8.26
N MET A 69 -6.79 -1.38 -7.20
CA MET A 69 -6.23 -1.41 -5.86
C MET A 69 -6.16 -2.84 -5.38
N VAL A 70 -5.06 -3.21 -4.76
CA VAL A 70 -4.89 -4.48 -4.07
C VAL A 70 -4.50 -4.25 -2.62
N VAL A 71 -4.80 -5.23 -1.78
CA VAL A 71 -4.58 -5.21 -0.34
C VAL A 71 -3.56 -6.28 0.02
N ALA A 72 -2.47 -5.86 0.64
CA ALA A 72 -1.52 -6.73 1.33
C ALA A 72 -1.77 -6.65 2.84
N ARG A 73 -1.81 -7.78 3.52
CA ARG A 73 -1.81 -7.81 4.99
C ARG A 73 -0.48 -7.31 5.53
N TRP A 74 -0.48 -6.93 6.81
CA TRP A 74 0.75 -6.46 7.49
C TRP A 74 1.92 -7.44 7.36
N ASP A 75 1.65 -8.76 7.31
CA ASP A 75 2.64 -9.84 7.18
C ASP A 75 3.10 -10.11 5.74
N GLN A 76 2.48 -9.48 4.74
CA GLN A 76 2.75 -9.73 3.32
C GLN A 76 3.65 -8.67 2.68
N LEU A 77 4.05 -7.63 3.41
CA LEU A 77 4.83 -6.52 2.89
C LEU A 77 6.02 -6.19 3.80
N ASP A 78 7.22 -6.27 3.25
CA ASP A 78 8.42 -5.73 3.87
C ASP A 78 8.58 -4.23 3.55
N ILE A 79 8.43 -3.43 4.60
CA ILE A 79 8.53 -1.96 4.57
C ILE A 79 9.90 -1.43 4.98
N THR A 80 10.84 -2.30 5.34
CA THR A 80 12.17 -1.91 5.83
C THR A 80 13.09 -1.43 4.70
N GLY A 81 12.76 -1.77 3.45
CA GLY A 81 13.51 -1.40 2.26
C GLY A 81 13.52 0.10 1.94
N HIS A 82 14.72 0.66 1.73
CA HIS A 82 14.87 2.09 1.45
C HIS A 82 14.39 2.52 0.05
N LYS A 83 14.43 1.65 -0.96
CA LYS A 83 14.14 2.03 -2.37
C LYS A 83 12.81 1.51 -2.92
N ARG A 84 12.38 0.32 -2.50
CA ARG A 84 11.14 -0.34 -2.95
C ARG A 84 10.55 -1.10 -1.75
N LEU A 85 9.25 -1.35 -1.82
CA LEU A 85 8.56 -2.22 -0.88
C LEU A 85 8.52 -3.62 -1.49
N HIS A 86 8.90 -4.62 -0.71
CA HIS A 86 8.97 -5.99 -1.19
C HIS A 86 7.78 -6.76 -0.66
N LEU A 87 6.99 -7.35 -1.55
CA LEU A 87 5.97 -8.29 -1.12
C LEU A 87 6.64 -9.60 -0.77
N LEU A 88 6.14 -10.23 0.28
CA LEU A 88 6.57 -11.54 0.75
C LEU A 88 5.72 -12.67 0.13
N CYS A 89 4.71 -12.33 -0.68
CA CYS A 89 3.83 -13.25 -1.38
C CYS A 89 3.74 -12.94 -2.88
N SER A 90 3.12 -13.85 -3.64
CA SER A 90 2.81 -13.60 -5.06
C SER A 90 1.79 -12.47 -5.20
N ALA A 91 1.83 -11.75 -6.32
CA ALA A 91 0.83 -10.74 -6.65
C ALA A 91 -0.60 -11.33 -6.74
N GLY A 92 -0.72 -12.61 -7.13
CA GLY A 92 -2.01 -13.31 -7.20
C GLY A 92 -2.63 -13.62 -5.83
N ASP A 93 -1.84 -13.58 -4.76
CA ASP A 93 -2.31 -13.82 -3.38
C ASP A 93 -2.87 -12.55 -2.73
N LEU A 94 -2.78 -11.41 -3.42
CA LEU A 94 -3.30 -10.14 -2.94
C LEU A 94 -4.79 -10.03 -3.20
N LYS A 95 -5.50 -9.48 -2.21
CA LYS A 95 -6.94 -9.24 -2.33
C LYS A 95 -7.17 -8.01 -3.19
N ILE A 96 -8.06 -8.09 -4.16
CA ILE A 96 -8.50 -6.91 -4.93
C ILE A 96 -9.43 -6.05 -4.06
N GLU A 97 -9.10 -4.76 -3.91
CA GLU A 97 -9.96 -3.78 -3.26
C GLU A 97 -10.91 -3.19 -4.30
N ARG A 98 -12.21 -3.30 -4.04
CA ARG A 98 -13.22 -2.64 -4.88
C ARG A 98 -13.35 -1.18 -4.45
N PRO A 99 -13.49 -0.25 -5.40
CA PRO A 99 -13.69 1.16 -5.08
C PRO A 99 -14.91 1.32 -4.17
N ARG A 100 -14.70 1.91 -2.99
CA ARG A 100 -15.81 2.30 -2.11
C ARG A 100 -16.64 3.35 -2.83
N GLN A 101 -17.88 3.03 -3.17
CA GLN A 101 -18.90 4.03 -3.48
C GLN A 101 -19.16 4.79 -2.17
N ARG A 102 -18.57 5.98 -2.03
CA ARG A 102 -18.90 6.95 -0.99
C ARG A 102 -19.86 7.96 -1.58
#